data_AF-A0A845STK5-F1
#
_entry.id   AF-A0A845STK5-F1
#
_cell.length_a   1.000
_cell.length_b   1.000
_cell.length_c   1.000
_cell.angle_alpha   90.00
_cell.angle_beta   90.00
_cell.angle_gamma   90.00
#
_symmetry.space_group_name_H-M   'P 1'
#
loop_
_entity.id
_entity.type
_entity.pdbx_description
1 polymer ?
#
loop_
_entity_poly.entity_id
_entity_poly.type
_entity_poly.pdbx_seq_one_letter_code
_entity_poly.pdbx_strand_id
1 'polypeptide(L)'
;MLNKRIEFEEKHVNEVSGTTILYFMAPKEMLNGRYPEADAAAISVEFPTGDPNPQHTTVWVSPMKDKEDYDYCSVNFSDDEIEELIRLAEREGGELQ
;
A
#
# COMPACT_ATOMS: atom_id res chain seq x y z
N MET A 1 0.60 12.74 -6.89
CA MET A 1 2.05 12.77 -6.55
C MET A 1 2.15 12.12 -5.19
N LEU A 2 2.81 10.97 -5.13
CA LEU A 2 2.84 10.15 -3.94
C LEU A 2 3.55 10.88 -2.79
N ASN A 3 3.07 10.67 -1.56
CA ASN A 3 3.70 11.26 -0.39
C ASN A 3 5.09 10.64 -0.20
N LYS A 4 6.14 11.47 -0.20
CA LYS A 4 7.54 11.01 -0.11
C LYS A 4 7.92 10.34 1.21
N ARG A 5 7.01 10.35 2.20
CA ARG A 5 7.17 9.67 3.49
C ARG A 5 6.48 8.30 3.53
N ILE A 6 6.00 7.80 2.40
CA ILE A 6 5.56 6.41 2.29
C ILE A 6 6.80 5.53 2.21
N GLU A 7 6.83 4.49 3.04
CA GLU A 7 7.94 3.56 3.16
C GLU A 7 7.44 2.14 2.86
N PHE A 8 8.18 1.41 2.05
CA PHE A 8 7.91 -0.01 1.82
C PHE A 8 8.28 -0.81 3.08
N GLU A 9 7.37 -1.69 3.50
CA GLU A 9 7.57 -2.53 4.68
C GLU A 9 7.90 -3.96 4.27
N GLU A 10 6.98 -4.62 3.56
CA GLU A 10 7.20 -6.00 3.12
C GLU A 10 6.37 -6.38 1.88
N LYS A 11 6.76 -7.49 1.27
CA LYS A 11 6.03 -8.15 0.19
C LYS A 11 5.57 -9.52 0.67
N HIS A 12 4.29 -9.79 0.51
CA HIS A 12 3.70 -11.10 0.73
C HIS A 12 3.21 -11.69 -0.59
N VAL A 13 3.52 -12.96 -0.85
CA VAL A 13 3.01 -13.69 -2.01
C VAL A 13 2.13 -14.83 -1.51
N ASN A 14 0.85 -14.77 -1.83
CA ASN A 14 -0.08 -15.85 -1.59
C ASN A 14 -0.09 -16.79 -2.81
N GLU A 15 0.67 -17.88 -2.73
CA GLU A 15 0.79 -18.86 -3.82
C GLU A 15 -0.54 -19.58 -4.11
N VAL A 16 -1.42 -19.72 -3.12
CA VAL A 16 -2.70 -20.42 -3.27
C VAL A 16 -3.69 -19.60 -4.09
N SER A 17 -3.78 -18.30 -3.82
CA SER A 17 -4.65 -17.39 -4.57
C SER A 17 -3.99 -16.79 -5.81
N GLY A 18 -2.67 -16.90 -5.94
CA GLY A 18 -1.91 -16.25 -7.01
C GLY A 18 -1.92 -14.72 -6.86
N THR A 19 -1.83 -14.22 -5.63
CA THR A 19 -1.90 -12.78 -5.33
C THR A 19 -0.59 -12.30 -4.70
N THR A 20 -0.07 -11.19 -5.18
CA THR A 20 1.02 -10.44 -4.53
C THR A 20 0.42 -9.27 -3.78
N ILE A 21 0.85 -9.09 -2.53
CA ILE A 21 0.46 -7.99 -1.65
C ILE A 21 1.73 -7.24 -1.25
N LEU A 22 1.73 -5.93 -1.47
CA LEU A 22 2.80 -5.03 -1.03
C LEU A 22 2.27 -4.18 0.11
N TYR A 23 3.00 -4.17 1.23
CA TYR A 23 2.65 -3.39 2.41
C TYR A 23 3.55 -2.17 2.54
N PHE A 24 2.93 -1.03 2.87
CA PHE A 24 3.62 0.23 3.06
C PHE A 24 3.13 0.93 4.32
N MET A 25 4.05 1.63 4.97
CA MET A 25 3.76 2.57 6.04
C MET A 25 3.65 3.98 5.47
N ALA A 26 2.60 4.70 5.87
CA ALA A 26 2.29 6.03 5.38
C ALA A 26 1.99 7.00 6.53
N PRO A 27 2.24 8.30 6.32
CA PRO A 27 1.91 9.29 7.34
C PRO A 27 0.40 9.50 7.44
N LYS A 28 -0.10 9.72 8.66
CA LYS A 28 -1.54 9.93 8.93
C LYS A 28 -2.18 11.07 8.15
N GLU A 29 -1.40 12.04 7.65
CA GLU A 29 -1.95 13.14 6.84
C GLU A 29 -2.64 12.63 5.55
N MET A 30 -2.29 11.44 5.07
CA MET A 30 -2.99 10.81 3.92
C MET A 30 -4.46 10.47 4.23
N LEU A 31 -4.82 10.35 5.51
CA LEU A 31 -6.17 10.06 5.96
C LEU A 31 -7.08 11.31 5.93
N ASN A 32 -6.57 12.47 5.46
CA ASN A 32 -7.31 13.73 5.31
C ASN A 32 -8.06 14.17 6.58
N GLY A 33 -7.52 13.85 7.77
CA GLY A 33 -8.09 14.21 9.06
C GLY A 33 -9.35 13.43 9.46
N ARG A 34 -9.73 12.38 8.72
CA ARG A 34 -10.90 11.54 9.04
C ARG A 34 -10.72 10.69 10.30
N TYR A 35 -9.47 10.42 10.65
CA TYR A 35 -9.06 9.53 11.74
C TYR A 35 -8.10 10.30 12.66
N PRO A 36 -8.62 11.15 13.57
CA PRO A 36 -7.79 12.05 14.37
C PRO A 36 -6.91 11.32 15.39
N GLU A 37 -7.33 10.15 15.85
CA GLU A 37 -6.62 9.30 16.80
C GLU A 37 -5.43 8.54 16.19
N ALA A 38 -5.43 8.36 14.86
CA ALA A 38 -4.38 7.65 14.14
C ALA A 38 -3.02 8.35 14.30
N ASP A 39 -1.96 7.55 14.42
CA ASP A 39 -0.57 8.01 14.38
C ASP A 39 0.09 7.77 13.02
N ALA A 40 -0.38 6.77 12.27
CA ALA A 40 0.06 6.42 10.92
C ALA A 40 -1.08 5.83 10.09
N ALA A 41 -0.76 5.34 8.90
CA ALA A 41 -1.62 4.52 8.07
C ALA A 41 -0.82 3.39 7.42
N ALA A 42 -1.42 2.21 7.29
CA ALA A 42 -0.93 1.13 6.45
C ALA A 42 -1.58 1.23 5.07
N ILE A 43 -0.84 0.92 4.02
CA ILE A 43 -1.34 0.77 2.66
C ILE A 43 -1.05 -0.66 2.22
N SER A 44 -2.04 -1.38 1.72
CA SER A 44 -1.85 -2.64 0.99
C SER A 44 -2.15 -2.44 -0.48
N VAL A 45 -1.25 -2.94 -1.34
CA VAL A 45 -1.39 -2.92 -2.80
C VAL A 45 -1.44 -4.36 -3.27
N GLU A 46 -2.58 -4.79 -3.78
CA GLU A 46 -2.88 -6.18 -4.11
C GLU A 46 -3.11 -6.35 -5.61
N PHE A 47 -2.38 -7.27 -6.24
CA PHE A 47 -2.50 -7.55 -7.68
C PHE A 47 -2.20 -9.04 -7.97
N PRO A 48 -2.63 -9.57 -9.14
CA PRO A 48 -2.28 -10.92 -9.54
C PRO A 48 -0.76 -11.09 -9.64
N THR A 49 -0.23 -12.17 -9.08
CA THR A 49 1.21 -12.44 -9.11
C THR A 49 1.71 -12.53 -10.55
N GLY A 50 2.75 -11.75 -10.87
CA GLY A 50 3.30 -11.64 -12.23
C GLY A 50 2.62 -10.59 -13.12
N ASP A 51 1.61 -9.88 -12.63
CA ASP A 51 0.92 -8.81 -13.34
C ASP A 51 0.77 -7.54 -12.47
N PRO A 52 1.87 -6.81 -12.22
CA PRO A 52 1.86 -5.56 -11.44
C PRO A 52 1.29 -4.39 -12.26
N ASN A 53 0.07 -4.53 -12.76
CA ASN A 53 -0.63 -3.54 -13.58
C ASN A 53 -1.62 -2.73 -12.73
N PRO A 54 -1.52 -1.39 -12.68
CA PRO A 54 -2.43 -0.53 -11.92
C PRO A 54 -3.91 -0.80 -12.14
N GLN A 55 -4.31 -1.14 -13.38
CA GLN A 55 -5.71 -1.40 -13.73
C GLN A 55 -6.25 -2.71 -13.12
N HIS A 56 -5.37 -3.61 -12.68
CA HIS A 56 -5.72 -4.87 -12.03
C HIS A 56 -5.40 -4.85 -10.52
N THR A 57 -5.03 -3.68 -10.00
CA THR A 57 -4.60 -3.51 -8.62
C THR A 57 -5.74 -3.01 -7.74
N THR A 58 -5.86 -3.59 -6.55
CA THR A 58 -6.68 -3.05 -5.47
C THR A 58 -5.78 -2.42 -4.42
N VAL A 59 -6.11 -1.22 -3.97
CA VAL A 59 -5.40 -0.54 -2.88
C VAL A 59 -6.31 -0.37 -1.68
N TRP A 60 -5.83 -0.83 -0.53
CA TRP A 60 -6.49 -0.60 0.76
C TRP A 60 -5.66 0.34 1.61
N VAL A 61 -6.33 1.16 2.41
CA VAL A 61 -5.68 2.00 3.42
C VAL A 61 -6.32 1.75 4.77
N SER A 62 -5.50 1.40 5.76
CA SER A 62 -5.93 1.25 7.14
C SER A 62 -5.32 2.37 8.00
N PRO A 63 -6.12 3.15 8.75
CA PRO A 63 -5.56 3.99 9.80
C PRO A 63 -4.97 3.11 10.91
N MET A 64 -3.81 3.54 11.43
CA MET A 64 -3.11 2.82 12.49
C MET A 64 -3.11 3.61 13.79
N LYS A 65 -3.24 2.88 14.88
CA LYS A 65 -3.04 3.39 16.23
C LYS A 65 -2.20 2.42 17.03
N ASP A 66 -1.11 2.88 17.63
CA ASP A 66 -0.25 2.05 18.48
C ASP A 66 0.24 0.78 17.75
N LYS A 67 0.48 0.90 16.44
CA LYS A 67 0.86 -0.17 15.48
C LYS A 67 -0.23 -1.19 15.13
N GLU A 68 -1.48 -0.92 15.47
CA GLU A 68 -2.61 -1.77 15.09
C GLU A 68 -3.51 -1.07 14.07
N ASP A 69 -3.86 -1.81 13.02
CA ASP A 69 -4.90 -1.47 12.05
C ASP A 69 -6.28 -1.58 12.71
N TYR A 70 -7.12 -0.54 12.59
CA TYR A 70 -8.43 -0.55 13.27
C TYR A 70 -9.64 -0.24 12.38
N ASP A 71 -9.42 0.14 11.12
CA ASP A 71 -10.48 0.33 10.13
C ASP A 71 -9.93 0.06 8.72
N TYR A 72 -10.80 -0.04 7.71
CA TYR A 72 -10.39 -0.06 6.31
C TYR A 72 -11.12 1.03 5.56
N CYS A 73 -10.35 1.95 4.98
CA CYS A 73 -10.89 3.08 4.25
C CYS A 73 -10.46 3.04 2.79
N SER A 74 -11.39 3.41 1.91
CA SER A 74 -11.08 3.66 0.52
C SER A 74 -10.47 5.04 0.38
N VAL A 75 -9.23 5.07 -0.12
CA VAL A 75 -8.55 6.27 -0.60
C VAL A 75 -8.36 6.08 -2.10
N ASN A 76 -8.71 7.11 -2.88
CA ASN A 76 -8.53 7.05 -4.32
C ASN A 76 -7.05 7.23 -4.64
N PHE A 77 -6.45 6.20 -5.24
CA PHE A 77 -5.15 6.28 -5.89
C PHE A 77 -5.35 6.38 -7.39
N SER A 78 -4.58 7.24 -8.05
CA SER A 78 -4.46 7.23 -9.51
C SER A 78 -3.54 6.10 -9.97
N ASP A 79 -3.68 5.68 -11.23
CA ASP A 79 -2.81 4.65 -11.83
C ASP A 79 -1.31 5.03 -11.67
N ASP A 80 -0.96 6.30 -11.87
CA ASP A 80 0.40 6.82 -11.68
C ASP A 80 0.91 6.64 -10.24
N GLU A 81 0.04 6.81 -9.24
CA GLU A 81 0.41 6.63 -7.82
C GLU A 81 0.56 5.16 -7.45
N ILE A 82 -0.25 4.29 -8.06
CA ILE A 82 -0.12 2.84 -7.91
C ILE A 82 1.20 2.37 -8.55
N GLU A 83 1.53 2.84 -9.75
CA GLU A 83 2.83 2.56 -10.38
C GLU A 83 4.00 3.02 -9.49
N GLU A 84 3.88 4.20 -8.87
CA GLU A 84 4.92 4.73 -8.00
C GLU A 84 5.11 3.87 -6.74
N LEU A 85 4.03 3.35 -6.15
CA LEU A 85 4.08 2.40 -5.04
C LEU A 85 4.74 1.06 -5.44
N ILE A 86 4.36 0.51 -6.59
CA ILE A 86 4.95 -0.73 -7.12
C ILE A 86 6.47 -0.54 -7.34
N ARG A 87 6.87 0.54 -8.01
CA ARG A 87 8.29 0.86 -8.24
C ARG A 87 9.07 1.10 -6.95
N LEU A 88 8.43 1.69 -5.94
CA LEU A 88 9.02 1.84 -4.61
C LEU A 88 9.32 0.47 -4.01
N ALA A 89 8.36 -0.46 -4.03
CA ALA A 89 8.56 -1.82 -3.52
C ALA A 89 9.64 -2.58 -4.29
N GLU A 90 9.71 -2.46 -5.62
CA GLU A 90 10.76 -3.10 -6.44
C GLU A 90 12.16 -2.60 -6.06
N ARG A 91 12.29 -1.29 -5.81
CA ARG A 91 13.57 -0.68 -5.44
C ARG A 91 14.05 -1.11 -4.06
N GLU A 92 13.15 -1.17 -3.08
CA GLU A 92 13.52 -1.45 -1.68
C GLU A 92 13.48 -2.95 -1.34
N GLY A 93 12.64 -3.74 -2.01
CA GLY A 93 12.43 -5.17 -1.76
C GLY A 93 13.25 -6.13 -2.64
N GLY A 94 13.89 -5.63 -3.70
CA GLY A 94 14.58 -6.45 -4.71
C GLY A 94 13.63 -7.05 -5.76
N GLU A 95 14.16 -7.28 -6.98
CA GLU A 95 13.37 -7.56 -8.20
C GLU A 95 12.22 -8.57 -8.00
N LEU A 96 11.03 -8.18 -8.47
CA LEU A 96 9.92 -9.08 -8.84
C LEU A 96 10.36 -9.91 -10.06
N GLN A 97 11.27 -10.87 -9.87
CA GLN A 97 11.64 -11.84 -10.92
C GLN A 97 10.53 -12.85 -11.19
#